data_AF-A0A0U2GRS3-F1
#
_entry.id   AF-A0A0U2GRS3-F1
#
_cell.length_a   1.000
_cell.length_b   1.000
_cell.length_c   1.000
_cell.angle_alpha   90.00
_cell.angle_beta   90.00
_cell.angle_gamma   90.00
#
_symmetry.space_group_name_H-M   'P 1'
#
loop_
_entity.id
_entity.type
_entity.pdbx_description
1 polymer ?
#
loop_
_entity_poly.entity_id
_entity_poly.type
_entity_poly.pdbx_seq_one_letter_code
_entity_poly.pdbx_strand_id
1 'polypeptide(L)'
;SGVVKAGFAGEDAPRAIFPSIVGRPKNPGIIVGVEAKDEYIGDEAQQKRGVLKIEYPIEHGIVKNWDDMEKIWHHTFYVELRVSPDEQSVLLTEAPLNPKVNREKMTQIMFETFNVPNLYVAIQAVLSLYSASRTTGIVCDSGDGVTHTVPIYEGFAIPHAVSKILLAGRDLTKFMAKLLTENGYNFVSTAELEIVRDIKEKTCYVALDYEAELKKAQESNSIEKKYELPDGKVITISSARFRCPEYLFKPLEMNGREFDSIQDLTFKSIQECDVDVRRDLYQNIILSGGTTLFEGIGERLLKEIESRAPKSITTKVIASPERRFAVWIGGSTLTSLSTFASMWITKEDYDEHGATIVHRKCV
;
A
#
# COMPACT_ATOMS: atom_id res chain seq x y z
N SER A 1 -0.46 -4.38 -2.68
CA SER A 1 0.44 -4.94 -3.71
C SER A 1 1.69 -5.60 -3.14
N GLY A 2 2.38 -5.00 -2.16
CA GLY A 2 3.62 -5.59 -1.62
C GLY A 2 3.42 -6.61 -0.50
N VAL A 3 2.41 -6.42 0.35
CA VAL A 3 2.13 -7.27 1.52
C VAL A 3 0.63 -7.51 1.67
N VAL A 4 0.26 -8.71 2.08
CA VAL A 4 -1.07 -9.07 2.56
C VAL A 4 -1.17 -8.72 4.05
N LYS A 5 -2.34 -8.25 4.48
CA LYS A 5 -2.68 -8.13 5.90
C LYS A 5 -4.00 -8.84 6.12
N ALA A 6 -4.02 -9.77 7.05
CA ALA A 6 -5.19 -10.59 7.35
C ALA A 6 -5.33 -10.77 8.86
N GLY A 7 -6.55 -11.01 9.33
CA GLY A 7 -6.88 -11.14 10.74
C GLY A 7 -8.38 -11.18 10.93
N PHE A 8 -8.82 -11.13 12.19
CA PHE A 8 -10.23 -11.21 12.53
C PHE A 8 -10.82 -9.82 12.80
N ALA A 9 -12.12 -9.66 12.53
CA ALA A 9 -12.85 -8.46 12.90
C ALA A 9 -12.82 -8.25 14.42
N GLY A 10 -12.65 -7.01 14.86
CA GLY A 10 -12.56 -6.64 16.28
C GLY A 10 -11.15 -6.71 16.87
N GLU A 11 -10.15 -7.23 16.14
CA GLU A 11 -8.75 -7.13 16.55
C GLU A 11 -8.17 -5.74 16.20
N ASP A 12 -7.24 -5.25 17.01
CA ASP A 12 -6.60 -3.93 16.86
C ASP A 12 -5.47 -3.90 15.81
N ALA A 13 -4.97 -5.07 15.40
CA ALA A 13 -3.90 -5.21 14.41
C ALA A 13 -4.07 -6.52 13.62
N PRO A 14 -3.59 -6.58 12.37
CA PRO A 14 -3.67 -7.80 11.57
C PRO A 14 -2.84 -8.92 12.19
N ARG A 15 -3.46 -10.09 12.37
CA ARG A 15 -2.82 -11.29 12.89
C ARG A 15 -1.72 -11.86 11.98
N ALA A 16 -1.88 -11.70 10.67
CA ALA A 16 -0.93 -12.18 9.68
C ALA A 16 -0.52 -11.06 8.72
N ILE A 17 0.78 -10.91 8.53
CA ILE A 17 1.37 -9.96 7.57
C ILE A 17 2.49 -10.69 6.85
N PHE A 18 2.33 -10.91 5.54
CA PHE A 18 3.32 -11.59 4.73
C PHE A 18 3.43 -10.98 3.32
N PRO A 19 4.57 -11.12 2.63
CA PRO A 19 4.75 -10.60 1.26
C PRO A 19 3.75 -11.22 0.27
N SER A 20 3.17 -10.39 -0.61
CA SER A 20 2.26 -10.86 -1.66
C SER A 20 3.03 -11.45 -2.84
N ILE A 21 3.69 -12.59 -2.63
CA ILE A 21 4.55 -13.25 -3.62
C ILE A 21 4.29 -14.75 -3.71
N VAL A 22 4.50 -15.28 -4.91
CA VAL A 22 4.55 -16.72 -5.20
C VAL A 22 5.93 -17.04 -5.77
N GLY A 23 6.60 -18.03 -5.19
CA GLY A 23 7.94 -18.47 -5.55
C GLY A 23 7.92 -19.87 -6.14
N ARG A 24 8.49 -20.05 -7.33
CA ARG A 24 8.64 -21.35 -7.99
C ARG A 24 10.11 -21.74 -8.11
N PRO A 25 10.52 -23.00 -7.86
CA PRO A 25 11.92 -23.41 -8.03
C PRO A 25 12.46 -23.09 -9.43
N LYS A 26 13.63 -22.42 -9.51
CA LYS A 26 14.26 -22.11 -10.81
C LYS A 26 14.70 -23.39 -11.54
N ASN A 27 15.21 -24.35 -10.76
CA ASN A 27 15.69 -25.63 -11.24
C ASN A 27 15.00 -26.73 -10.44
N PRO A 28 14.27 -27.66 -11.09
CA PRO A 28 13.67 -28.81 -10.43
C PRO A 28 14.74 -29.65 -9.73
N GLY A 29 14.51 -30.05 -8.46
CA GLY A 29 15.38 -30.98 -7.73
C GLY A 29 16.58 -30.39 -6.96
N ILE A 30 16.79 -29.07 -6.95
CA ILE A 30 17.87 -28.45 -6.15
C ILE A 30 17.56 -28.44 -4.65
N ILE A 31 16.27 -28.41 -4.27
CA ILE A 31 15.86 -28.40 -2.87
C ILE A 31 15.81 -29.87 -2.40
N VAL A 32 16.92 -30.33 -1.80
CA VAL A 32 17.04 -31.68 -1.24
C VAL A 32 16.51 -31.68 0.20
N GLY A 33 15.37 -32.33 0.42
CA GLY A 33 14.68 -32.40 1.72
C GLY A 33 13.26 -32.97 1.59
N VAL A 34 12.61 -33.29 2.71
CA VAL A 34 11.36 -34.08 2.78
C VAL A 34 10.12 -33.36 2.21
N GLU A 35 10.19 -32.07 1.88
CA GLU A 35 9.08 -31.32 1.26
C GLU A 35 9.59 -30.39 0.14
N ALA A 36 10.05 -30.97 -0.97
CA ALA A 36 10.12 -30.21 -2.21
C ALA A 36 8.68 -29.86 -2.63
N LYS A 37 8.31 -28.58 -2.48
CA LYS A 37 7.03 -28.05 -2.94
C LYS A 37 7.22 -27.46 -4.33
N ASP A 38 6.21 -27.60 -5.17
CA ASP A 38 6.21 -26.96 -6.49
C ASP A 38 6.14 -25.44 -6.36
N GLU A 39 5.52 -24.94 -5.28
CA GLU A 39 5.25 -23.53 -5.06
C GLU A 39 5.43 -23.16 -3.59
N TYR A 40 5.97 -21.96 -3.36
CA TYR A 40 6.19 -21.36 -2.05
C TYR A 40 5.47 -20.01 -2.01
N ILE A 41 4.89 -19.64 -0.88
CA ILE A 41 4.07 -18.42 -0.75
C ILE A 41 4.57 -17.60 0.44
N GLY A 42 4.49 -16.28 0.34
CA GLY A 42 4.78 -15.37 1.46
C GLY A 42 6.22 -15.44 1.96
N ASP A 43 6.39 -15.55 3.28
CA ASP A 43 7.70 -15.54 3.91
C ASP A 43 8.56 -16.75 3.52
N GLU A 44 7.96 -17.91 3.26
CA GLU A 44 8.70 -19.09 2.81
C GLU A 44 9.34 -18.83 1.43
N ALA A 45 8.60 -18.18 0.52
CA ALA A 45 9.12 -17.75 -0.77
C ALA A 45 10.20 -16.67 -0.61
N GLN A 46 10.02 -15.76 0.33
CA GLN A 46 10.95 -14.68 0.60
C GLN A 46 12.31 -15.20 1.11
N GLN A 47 12.29 -16.13 2.07
CA GLN A 47 13.50 -16.75 2.63
C GLN A 47 14.26 -17.55 1.57
N LYS A 48 13.55 -18.17 0.62
CA LYS A 48 14.13 -18.99 -0.46
C LYS A 48 14.34 -18.21 -1.77
N ARG A 49 14.27 -16.87 -1.76
CA ARG A 49 14.37 -16.02 -2.97
C ARG A 49 15.59 -16.28 -3.86
N GLY A 50 16.72 -16.73 -3.30
CA GLY A 50 17.91 -17.08 -4.09
C GLY A 50 17.67 -18.21 -5.10
N VAL A 51 16.92 -19.23 -4.71
CA VAL A 51 16.66 -20.45 -5.50
C VAL A 51 15.29 -20.45 -6.19
N LEU A 52 14.42 -19.50 -5.83
CA LEU A 52 13.07 -19.37 -6.40
C LEU A 52 12.99 -18.22 -7.42
N LYS A 53 12.21 -18.43 -8.47
CA LYS A 53 11.67 -17.38 -9.32
C LYS A 53 10.48 -16.77 -8.60
N ILE A 54 10.60 -15.50 -8.20
CA ILE A 54 9.57 -14.78 -7.45
C ILE A 54 8.67 -14.00 -8.41
N GLU A 55 7.36 -14.21 -8.29
CA GLU A 55 6.33 -13.55 -9.08
C GLU A 55 5.36 -12.80 -8.16
N TYR A 56 4.84 -11.67 -8.65
CA TYR A 56 3.93 -10.79 -7.92
C TYR A 56 2.56 -10.79 -8.62
N PRO A 57 1.52 -11.40 -8.03
CA PRO A 57 0.20 -11.43 -8.67
C PRO A 57 -0.47 -10.07 -8.75
N ILE A 58 -0.06 -9.11 -7.91
CA ILE A 58 -0.63 -7.76 -7.86
C ILE A 58 0.41 -6.74 -8.34
N GLU A 59 0.12 -6.10 -9.46
CA GLU A 59 0.92 -5.01 -10.02
C GLU A 59 0.12 -3.71 -9.96
N HIS A 60 0.71 -2.66 -9.37
CA HIS A 60 0.08 -1.34 -9.25
C HIS A 60 -1.33 -1.36 -8.63
N GLY A 61 -1.58 -2.30 -7.71
CA GLY A 61 -2.87 -2.44 -7.02
C GLY A 61 -3.91 -3.26 -7.78
N ILE A 62 -3.60 -3.76 -8.98
CA ILE A 62 -4.49 -4.57 -9.82
C ILE A 62 -3.94 -6.00 -9.87
N VAL A 63 -4.82 -6.98 -9.65
CA VAL A 63 -4.49 -8.40 -9.85
C VAL A 63 -4.26 -8.66 -11.34
N LYS A 64 -3.10 -9.23 -11.67
CA LYS A 64 -2.68 -9.62 -13.03
C LYS A 64 -2.68 -11.12 -13.23
N ASN A 65 -2.35 -11.89 -12.19
CA ASN A 65 -2.39 -13.34 -12.20
C ASN A 65 -3.38 -13.83 -11.13
N TRP A 66 -4.52 -14.34 -11.58
CA TRP A 66 -5.58 -14.83 -10.70
C TRP A 66 -5.24 -16.18 -10.07
N ASP A 67 -4.53 -17.05 -10.77
CA ASP A 67 -4.12 -18.36 -10.24
C ASP A 67 -3.17 -18.18 -9.06
N ASP A 68 -2.24 -17.23 -9.17
CA ASP A 68 -1.32 -16.87 -8.09
C ASP A 68 -2.02 -16.13 -6.94
N MET A 69 -3.05 -15.34 -7.25
CA MET A 69 -3.84 -14.66 -6.22
C MET A 69 -4.68 -15.64 -5.40
N GLU A 70 -5.28 -16.64 -6.06
CA GLU A 70 -6.04 -17.71 -5.40
C GLU A 70 -5.14 -18.48 -4.42
N LYS A 71 -3.91 -18.79 -4.82
CA LYS A 71 -2.91 -19.42 -3.94
C LYS A 71 -2.57 -18.57 -2.73
N ILE A 72 -2.43 -17.26 -2.91
CA ILE A 72 -2.21 -16.33 -1.79
C ILE A 72 -3.40 -16.37 -0.82
N TRP A 73 -4.64 -16.37 -1.31
CA TRP A 73 -5.81 -16.48 -0.45
C TRP A 73 -5.90 -17.84 0.25
N HIS A 74 -5.60 -18.93 -0.46
CA HIS A 74 -5.52 -20.26 0.13
C HIS A 74 -4.48 -20.30 1.28
N HIS A 75 -3.28 -19.75 1.06
CA HIS A 75 -2.27 -19.60 2.11
C HIS A 75 -2.77 -18.76 3.28
N THR A 76 -3.49 -17.67 2.99
CA THR A 76 -4.07 -16.79 4.02
C THR A 76 -5.05 -17.54 4.93
N PHE A 77 -6.02 -18.25 4.36
CA PHE A 77 -7.05 -18.95 5.13
C PHE A 77 -6.49 -20.15 5.88
N TYR A 78 -5.82 -21.07 5.17
CA TYR A 78 -5.46 -22.37 5.73
C TYR A 78 -4.14 -22.38 6.51
N VAL A 79 -3.15 -21.56 6.12
CA VAL A 79 -1.82 -21.58 6.75
C VAL A 79 -1.68 -20.49 7.81
N GLU A 80 -1.98 -19.25 7.44
CA GLU A 80 -1.79 -18.09 8.32
C GLU A 80 -2.89 -17.99 9.39
N LEU A 81 -4.15 -17.96 8.96
CA LEU A 81 -5.30 -17.82 9.87
C LEU A 81 -5.77 -19.16 10.45
N ARG A 82 -5.50 -20.27 9.75
CA ARG A 82 -5.91 -21.63 10.11
C ARG A 82 -7.42 -21.77 10.31
N VAL A 83 -8.18 -21.24 9.36
CA VAL A 83 -9.64 -21.27 9.34
C VAL A 83 -10.16 -21.86 8.03
N SER A 84 -11.35 -22.44 8.11
CA SER A 84 -12.10 -22.87 6.93
C SER A 84 -12.90 -21.67 6.40
N PRO A 85 -12.67 -21.24 5.14
CA PRO A 85 -13.30 -20.03 4.60
C PRO A 85 -14.82 -20.14 4.44
N ASP A 86 -15.36 -21.35 4.32
CA ASP A 86 -16.78 -21.68 4.23
C ASP A 86 -17.57 -21.43 5.52
N GLU A 87 -16.88 -21.21 6.64
CA GLU A 87 -17.49 -20.86 7.93
C GLU A 87 -17.34 -19.36 8.27
N GLN A 88 -16.68 -18.58 7.41
CA GLN A 88 -16.24 -17.21 7.74
C GLN A 88 -16.78 -16.17 6.76
N SER A 89 -17.34 -15.08 7.28
CA SER A 89 -17.68 -13.92 6.45
C SER A 89 -16.42 -13.13 6.11
N VAL A 90 -16.21 -12.81 4.82
CA VAL A 90 -14.94 -12.25 4.34
C VAL A 90 -15.12 -10.81 3.87
N LEU A 91 -14.38 -9.88 4.48
CA LEU A 91 -14.17 -8.54 3.92
C LEU A 91 -12.86 -8.52 3.11
N LEU A 92 -12.97 -8.17 1.82
CA LEU A 92 -11.82 -7.90 0.96
C LEU A 92 -11.67 -6.40 0.72
N THR A 93 -10.44 -6.02 0.35
CA THR A 93 -10.14 -4.63 -0.02
C THR A 93 -9.65 -4.54 -1.45
N GLU A 94 -9.97 -3.44 -2.11
CA GLU A 94 -9.49 -3.16 -3.46
C GLU A 94 -8.98 -1.73 -3.62
N ALA A 95 -8.17 -1.54 -4.65
CA ALA A 95 -7.68 -0.21 -5.02
C ALA A 95 -8.83 0.64 -5.61
N PRO A 96 -8.78 1.97 -5.47
CA PRO A 96 -9.74 2.85 -6.14
C PRO A 96 -9.72 2.67 -7.66
N LEU A 97 -10.89 2.81 -8.29
CA LEU A 97 -11.06 2.64 -9.74
C LEU A 97 -10.59 1.27 -10.25
N ASN A 98 -10.74 0.21 -9.45
CA ASN A 98 -10.50 -1.17 -9.88
C ASN A 98 -11.45 -1.54 -11.04
N PRO A 99 -10.98 -2.21 -12.11
CA PRO A 99 -11.85 -2.66 -13.18
C PRO A 99 -13.00 -3.52 -12.64
N LYS A 100 -14.23 -3.26 -13.10
CA LYS A 100 -15.43 -3.99 -12.66
C LYS A 100 -15.29 -5.50 -12.81
N VAL A 101 -14.68 -5.95 -13.91
CA VAL A 101 -14.41 -7.36 -14.21
C VAL A 101 -13.51 -7.99 -13.14
N ASN A 102 -12.53 -7.26 -12.61
CA ASN A 102 -11.69 -7.77 -11.54
C ASN A 102 -12.49 -7.94 -10.25
N ARG A 103 -13.35 -6.98 -9.93
CA ARG A 103 -14.23 -7.06 -8.75
C ARG A 103 -15.18 -8.25 -8.82
N GLU A 104 -15.76 -8.49 -10.01
CA GLU A 104 -16.57 -9.67 -10.29
C GLU A 104 -15.74 -10.96 -10.14
N LYS A 105 -14.51 -10.99 -10.66
CA LYS A 105 -13.65 -12.17 -10.56
C LYS A 105 -13.24 -12.49 -9.12
N MET A 106 -12.94 -11.49 -8.29
CA MET A 106 -12.72 -11.70 -6.85
C MET A 106 -13.96 -12.31 -6.19
N THR A 107 -15.13 -11.77 -6.52
CA THR A 107 -16.42 -12.23 -6.00
C THR A 107 -16.69 -13.68 -6.38
N GLN A 108 -16.47 -14.01 -7.66
CA GLN A 108 -16.60 -15.37 -8.18
C GLN A 108 -15.71 -16.35 -7.41
N ILE A 109 -14.42 -16.06 -7.27
CA ILE A 109 -13.46 -16.96 -6.59
C ILE A 109 -13.87 -17.18 -5.13
N MET A 110 -14.29 -16.13 -4.43
CA MET A 110 -14.69 -16.25 -3.02
C MET A 110 -15.93 -17.14 -2.85
N PHE A 111 -16.94 -17.01 -3.71
CA PHE A 111 -18.17 -17.79 -3.60
C PHE A 111 -18.14 -19.17 -4.26
N GLU A 112 -17.35 -19.37 -5.31
CA GLU A 112 -17.30 -20.63 -6.08
C GLU A 112 -16.13 -21.53 -5.67
N THR A 113 -14.96 -20.94 -5.39
CA THR A 113 -13.78 -21.72 -4.97
C THR A 113 -13.71 -21.87 -3.46
N PHE A 114 -13.85 -20.76 -2.73
CA PHE A 114 -13.71 -20.75 -1.26
C PHE A 114 -15.03 -20.97 -0.51
N ASN A 115 -16.17 -20.98 -1.22
CA ASN A 115 -17.50 -21.19 -0.66
C ASN A 115 -17.84 -20.30 0.55
N VAL A 116 -17.38 -19.05 0.54
CA VAL A 116 -17.64 -18.14 1.68
C VAL A 116 -19.14 -17.87 1.84
N PRO A 117 -19.67 -17.82 3.07
CA PRO A 117 -21.09 -17.56 3.31
C PRO A 117 -21.48 -16.12 2.95
N ASN A 118 -20.59 -15.16 3.26
CA ASN A 118 -20.81 -13.74 3.01
C ASN A 118 -19.53 -13.07 2.53
N LEU A 119 -19.68 -12.10 1.62
CA LEU A 119 -18.58 -11.30 1.09
C LEU A 119 -18.92 -9.81 1.13
N TYR A 120 -17.92 -8.98 1.41
CA TYR A 120 -17.97 -7.54 1.16
C TYR A 120 -16.65 -7.06 0.57
N VAL A 121 -16.71 -6.15 -0.40
CA VAL A 121 -15.52 -5.55 -1.03
C VAL A 121 -15.49 -4.07 -0.72
N ALA A 122 -14.45 -3.61 -0.02
CA ALA A 122 -14.30 -2.23 0.40
C ALA A 122 -13.16 -1.52 -0.33
N ILE A 123 -13.32 -0.23 -0.61
CA ILE A 123 -12.25 0.61 -1.14
C ILE A 123 -11.25 0.93 -0.02
N GLN A 124 -9.96 0.72 -0.28
CA GLN A 124 -8.88 0.90 0.71
C GLN A 124 -8.90 2.28 1.39
N ALA A 125 -9.03 3.35 0.61
CA ALA A 125 -9.08 4.71 1.14
C ALA A 125 -10.25 4.96 2.09
N VAL A 126 -11.43 4.41 1.79
CA VAL A 126 -12.62 4.56 2.65
C VAL A 126 -12.37 3.94 4.02
N LEU A 127 -11.76 2.75 4.04
CA LEU A 127 -11.38 2.11 5.31
C LEU A 127 -10.33 2.92 6.08
N SER A 128 -9.31 3.45 5.39
CA SER A 128 -8.32 4.30 6.05
C SER A 128 -8.92 5.55 6.69
N LEU A 129 -9.95 6.15 6.07
CA LEU A 129 -10.68 7.27 6.67
C LEU A 129 -11.45 6.86 7.94
N TYR A 130 -12.11 5.69 7.90
CA TYR A 130 -12.79 5.14 9.07
C TYR A 130 -11.83 4.87 10.23
N SER A 131 -10.61 4.38 9.94
CA SER A 131 -9.58 4.18 10.98
C SER A 131 -9.17 5.48 11.68
N ALA A 132 -9.31 6.63 11.00
CA ALA A 132 -9.08 7.95 11.55
C ALA A 132 -10.32 8.55 12.24
N SER A 133 -11.41 7.76 12.39
CA SER A 133 -12.70 8.19 12.95
C SER A 133 -13.29 9.42 12.25
N ARG A 134 -13.16 9.48 10.91
CA ARG A 134 -13.73 10.54 10.08
C ARG A 134 -14.62 9.94 9.00
N THR A 135 -15.60 10.73 8.55
CA THR A 135 -16.49 10.38 7.43
C THR A 135 -16.25 11.27 6.22
N THR A 136 -15.60 12.43 6.40
CA THR A 136 -15.24 13.36 5.33
C THR A 136 -13.75 13.68 5.40
N GLY A 137 -13.09 13.66 4.25
CA GLY A 137 -11.69 13.97 4.09
C GLY A 137 -11.10 13.43 2.79
N ILE A 138 -9.84 13.75 2.53
CA ILE A 138 -9.09 13.17 1.43
C ILE A 138 -8.02 12.24 1.97
N VAL A 139 -7.98 11.01 1.46
CA VAL A 139 -6.97 10.03 1.84
C VAL A 139 -5.89 10.03 0.78
N CYS A 140 -4.66 10.32 1.19
CA CYS A 140 -3.46 10.10 0.41
C CYS A 140 -2.85 8.76 0.84
N ASP A 141 -3.13 7.71 0.06
CA ASP A 141 -2.59 6.38 0.29
C ASP A 141 -1.39 6.14 -0.61
N SER A 142 -0.23 5.86 -0.01
CA SER A 142 0.97 5.45 -0.74
C SER A 142 1.44 4.08 -0.27
N GLY A 143 1.17 3.07 -1.09
CA GLY A 143 1.52 1.68 -0.85
C GLY A 143 2.88 1.29 -1.45
N ASP A 144 3.02 0.03 -1.84
CA ASP A 144 4.23 -0.49 -2.51
C ASP A 144 4.21 -0.25 -4.02
N GLY A 145 3.04 -0.33 -4.67
CA GLY A 145 2.94 -0.27 -6.14
C GLY A 145 2.17 0.92 -6.71
N VAL A 146 1.41 1.64 -5.89
CA VAL A 146 0.57 2.76 -6.34
C VAL A 146 0.43 3.78 -5.22
N THR A 147 0.33 5.06 -5.62
CA THR A 147 -0.10 6.14 -4.75
C THR A 147 -1.40 6.73 -5.31
N HIS A 148 -2.40 6.91 -4.46
CA HIS A 148 -3.69 7.46 -4.86
C HIS A 148 -4.20 8.48 -3.85
N THR A 149 -4.94 9.45 -4.36
CA THR A 149 -5.67 10.42 -3.56
C THR A 149 -7.16 10.25 -3.82
N VAL A 150 -7.90 9.96 -2.75
CA VAL A 150 -9.33 9.66 -2.82
C VAL A 150 -10.06 10.63 -1.90
N PRO A 151 -10.75 11.63 -2.46
CA PRO A 151 -11.65 12.47 -1.70
C PRO A 151 -12.91 11.68 -1.34
N ILE A 152 -13.33 11.81 -0.08
CA ILE A 152 -14.47 11.11 0.51
C ILE A 152 -15.31 12.15 1.24
N TYR A 153 -16.61 12.11 1.03
CA TYR A 153 -17.58 13.00 1.66
C TYR A 153 -18.72 12.16 2.24
N GLU A 154 -18.98 12.31 3.54
CA GLU A 154 -20.03 11.58 4.27
C GLU A 154 -19.99 10.05 4.06
N GLY A 155 -18.78 9.48 3.97
CA GLY A 155 -18.56 8.04 3.79
C GLY A 155 -18.54 7.57 2.34
N PHE A 156 -18.85 8.44 1.36
CA PHE A 156 -18.84 8.11 -0.06
C PHE A 156 -17.60 8.67 -0.75
N ALA A 157 -16.87 7.83 -1.48
CA ALA A 157 -15.78 8.28 -2.33
C ALA A 157 -16.32 9.08 -3.51
N ILE A 158 -15.66 10.18 -3.88
CA ILE A 158 -16.03 11.02 -5.04
C ILE A 158 -15.25 10.51 -6.27
N PRO A 159 -15.83 9.67 -7.14
CA PRO A 159 -15.03 8.87 -8.08
C PRO A 159 -14.36 9.70 -9.18
N HIS A 160 -14.98 10.80 -9.60
CA HIS A 160 -14.45 11.69 -10.64
C HIS A 160 -13.23 12.51 -10.18
N ALA A 161 -13.03 12.64 -8.87
CA ALA A 161 -11.93 13.39 -8.27
C ALA A 161 -10.82 12.48 -7.70
N VAL A 162 -10.90 11.16 -7.97
CA VAL A 162 -9.86 10.21 -7.61
C VAL A 162 -8.69 10.37 -8.57
N SER A 163 -7.52 10.67 -8.02
CA SER A 163 -6.27 10.75 -8.79
C SER A 163 -5.31 9.64 -8.35
N LYS A 164 -4.48 9.16 -9.29
CA LYS A 164 -3.49 8.10 -9.02
C LYS A 164 -2.21 8.29 -9.81
N ILE A 165 -1.10 7.84 -9.23
CA ILE A 165 0.22 7.77 -9.88
C ILE A 165 0.84 6.38 -9.67
N LEU A 166 1.59 5.93 -10.68
CA LEU A 166 2.35 4.67 -10.65
C LEU A 166 3.75 4.91 -10.07
N LEU A 167 3.80 5.61 -8.94
CA LEU A 167 5.01 5.93 -8.19
C LEU A 167 4.74 5.62 -6.71
N ALA A 168 5.45 4.63 -6.17
CA ALA A 168 5.23 4.16 -4.81
C ALA A 168 6.49 3.48 -4.23
N GLY A 169 6.33 2.73 -3.13
CA GLY A 169 7.44 2.17 -2.36
C GLY A 169 8.44 1.31 -3.15
N ARG A 170 7.98 0.55 -4.15
CA ARG A 170 8.83 -0.28 -5.01
C ARG A 170 9.69 0.54 -5.95
N ASP A 171 9.12 1.61 -6.52
CA ASP A 171 9.86 2.56 -7.36
C ASP A 171 10.89 3.33 -6.55
N LEU A 172 10.56 3.70 -5.31
CA LEU A 172 11.50 4.30 -4.37
C LEU A 172 12.65 3.34 -4.02
N THR A 173 12.38 2.05 -3.80
CA THR A 173 13.43 1.05 -3.56
C THR A 173 14.38 0.95 -4.77
N LYS A 174 13.84 0.93 -6.00
CA LYS A 174 14.65 0.92 -7.23
C LYS A 174 15.47 2.21 -7.37
N PHE A 175 14.90 3.36 -7.03
CA PHE A 175 15.59 4.63 -7.05
C PHE A 175 16.70 4.68 -5.99
N MET A 176 16.45 4.17 -4.78
CA MET A 176 17.47 4.03 -3.74
C MET A 176 18.64 3.16 -4.20
N ALA A 177 18.38 2.05 -4.91
CA ALA A 177 19.44 1.21 -5.47
C ALA A 177 20.33 1.99 -6.45
N LYS A 178 19.74 2.85 -7.30
CA LYS A 178 20.51 3.74 -8.18
C LYS A 178 21.37 4.73 -7.38
N LEU A 179 20.80 5.38 -6.37
CA LEU A 179 21.52 6.33 -5.50
C LEU A 179 22.67 5.66 -4.73
N LEU A 180 22.49 4.41 -4.29
CA LEU A 180 23.55 3.64 -3.64
C LEU A 180 24.66 3.26 -4.64
N THR A 181 24.29 3.00 -5.89
CA THR A 181 25.24 2.71 -6.98
C THR A 181 26.11 3.94 -7.32
N GLU A 182 25.55 5.16 -7.28
CA GLU A 182 26.32 6.42 -7.39
C GLU A 182 27.43 6.52 -6.34
N ASN A 183 27.21 5.96 -5.15
CA ASN A 183 28.18 5.93 -4.04
C ASN A 183 29.07 4.67 -4.04
N GLY A 184 29.06 3.88 -5.11
CA GLY A 184 29.91 2.69 -5.28
C GLY A 184 29.36 1.39 -4.70
N TYR A 185 28.10 1.37 -4.21
CA TYR A 185 27.44 0.15 -3.72
C TYR A 185 26.46 -0.37 -4.77
N ASN A 186 26.83 -1.45 -5.46
CA ASN A 186 25.99 -2.04 -6.51
C ASN A 186 25.13 -3.19 -5.96
N PHE A 187 23.81 -3.07 -6.14
CA PHE A 187 22.81 -4.07 -5.74
C PHE A 187 21.99 -4.44 -6.99
N VAL A 188 22.15 -5.67 -7.50
CA VAL A 188 21.62 -6.07 -8.81
C VAL A 188 20.54 -7.14 -8.68
N SER A 189 20.75 -8.12 -7.82
CA SER A 189 19.86 -9.25 -7.66
C SER A 189 18.54 -8.87 -6.95
N THR A 190 17.50 -9.69 -7.14
CA THR A 190 16.23 -9.49 -6.44
C THR A 190 16.38 -9.61 -4.93
N ALA A 191 17.30 -10.45 -4.43
CA ALA A 191 17.57 -10.58 -3.00
C ALA A 191 18.23 -9.31 -2.44
N GLU A 192 19.18 -8.74 -3.16
CA GLU A 192 19.84 -7.49 -2.79
C GLU A 192 18.88 -6.29 -2.76
N LEU A 193 17.89 -6.24 -3.65
CA LEU A 193 16.86 -5.20 -3.61
C LEU A 193 16.01 -5.22 -2.32
N GLU A 194 15.92 -6.34 -1.61
CA GLU A 194 15.27 -6.38 -0.29
C GLU A 194 16.14 -5.73 0.79
N ILE A 195 17.46 -5.86 0.67
CA ILE A 195 18.39 -5.14 1.54
C ILE A 195 18.23 -3.63 1.30
N VAL A 196 18.12 -3.21 0.04
CA VAL A 196 17.84 -1.81 -0.31
C VAL A 196 16.50 -1.34 0.23
N ARG A 197 15.47 -2.20 0.24
CA ARG A 197 14.17 -1.89 0.85
C ARG A 197 14.30 -1.67 2.36
N ASP A 198 15.04 -2.53 3.06
CA ASP A 198 15.26 -2.39 4.51
C ASP A 198 16.08 -1.13 4.84
N ILE A 199 17.11 -0.84 4.03
CA ILE A 199 17.86 0.41 4.10
C ILE A 199 16.92 1.61 3.96
N LYS A 200 16.04 1.60 2.96
CA LYS A 200 15.05 2.67 2.74
C LYS A 200 14.18 2.87 3.97
N GLU A 201 13.61 1.79 4.50
CA GLU A 201 12.69 1.84 5.65
C GLU A 201 13.37 2.30 6.95
N LYS A 202 14.64 1.93 7.20
CA LYS A 202 15.34 2.24 8.45
C LYS A 202 16.13 3.56 8.45
N THR A 203 16.46 4.09 7.28
CA THR A 203 17.40 5.22 7.17
C THR A 203 16.80 6.47 6.55
N CYS A 204 15.81 6.34 5.67
CA CYS A 204 15.31 7.48 4.90
C CYS A 204 14.33 8.34 5.71
N TYR A 205 14.29 9.62 5.36
CA TYR A 205 13.39 10.62 5.93
C TYR A 205 13.10 11.70 4.88
N VAL A 206 12.01 12.45 5.04
CA VAL A 206 11.63 13.56 4.17
C VAL A 206 12.14 14.87 4.77
N ALA A 207 12.93 15.62 4.01
CA ALA A 207 13.37 16.95 4.41
C ALA A 207 12.26 18.00 4.18
N LEU A 208 12.10 18.94 5.12
CA LEU A 208 11.14 20.05 4.99
C LEU A 208 11.61 21.09 3.95
N ASP A 209 12.92 21.27 3.84
CA ASP A 209 13.59 22.06 2.82
C ASP A 209 14.73 21.23 2.24
N TYR A 210 14.50 20.70 1.04
CA TYR A 210 15.44 19.82 0.36
C TYR A 210 16.77 20.50 0.05
N GLU A 211 16.76 21.76 -0.38
CA GLU A 211 17.97 22.47 -0.80
C GLU A 211 18.85 22.81 0.40
N ALA A 212 18.24 23.20 1.52
CA ALA A 212 18.95 23.44 2.76
C ALA A 212 19.59 22.14 3.30
N GLU A 213 18.86 21.02 3.29
CA GLU A 213 19.39 19.73 3.75
C GLU A 213 20.49 19.21 2.83
N LEU A 214 20.41 19.48 1.51
CA LEU A 214 21.45 19.15 0.55
C LEU A 214 22.74 19.92 0.80
N LYS A 215 22.67 21.23 1.07
CA LYS A 215 23.85 22.04 1.45
C LYS A 215 24.49 21.53 2.73
N LYS A 216 23.66 21.26 3.75
CA LYS A 216 24.13 20.69 5.02
C LYS A 216 24.82 19.34 4.85
N ALA A 217 24.35 18.49 3.93
CA ALA A 217 24.98 17.22 3.60
C ALA A 217 26.35 17.36 2.91
N GLN A 218 26.58 18.49 2.21
CA GLN A 218 27.88 18.79 1.59
C GLN A 218 28.87 19.39 2.60
N GLU A 219 28.37 20.14 3.58
CA GLU A 219 29.18 20.83 4.59
C GLU A 219 29.45 19.97 5.84
N SER A 220 28.64 18.96 6.12
CA SER A 220 28.67 18.19 7.37
C SER A 220 28.37 16.70 7.18
N ASN A 221 29.10 15.87 7.93
CA ASN A 221 28.85 14.43 8.02
C ASN A 221 27.73 14.07 9.03
N SER A 222 27.03 15.05 9.61
CA SER A 222 25.97 14.83 10.60
C SER A 222 24.77 14.02 10.07
N ILE A 223 24.60 13.97 8.75
CA ILE A 223 23.51 13.26 8.09
C ILE A 223 23.89 11.80 7.78
N GLU A 224 25.17 11.44 7.87
CA GLU A 224 25.63 10.09 7.63
C GLU A 224 25.05 9.10 8.65
N LYS A 225 24.52 7.98 8.14
CA LYS A 225 24.07 6.86 8.96
C LYS A 225 24.76 5.59 8.50
N LYS A 226 25.36 4.87 9.45
CA LYS A 226 25.95 3.56 9.20
C LYS A 226 24.87 2.49 9.19
N TYR A 227 24.96 1.54 8.28
CA TYR A 227 24.06 0.42 8.14
C TYR A 227 24.87 -0.86 7.94
N GLU A 228 24.56 -1.91 8.70
CA GLU A 228 25.23 -3.20 8.62
C GLU A 228 24.49 -4.13 7.64
N LEU A 229 25.19 -4.59 6.62
CA LEU A 229 24.69 -5.55 5.64
C LEU A 229 24.65 -6.96 6.25
N PRO A 230 23.86 -7.89 5.67
CA PRO A 230 23.79 -9.28 6.17
C PRO A 230 25.11 -10.06 6.19
N ASP A 231 26.11 -9.62 5.43
CA ASP A 231 27.47 -10.17 5.41
C ASP A 231 28.40 -9.56 6.49
N GLY A 232 27.87 -8.67 7.33
CA GLY A 232 28.61 -7.93 8.37
C GLY A 232 29.33 -6.68 7.86
N LYS A 233 29.26 -6.38 6.56
CA LYS A 233 29.89 -5.17 6.00
C LYS A 233 29.07 -3.94 6.36
N VAL A 234 29.73 -2.93 6.94
CA VAL A 234 29.08 -1.65 7.25
C VAL A 234 29.20 -0.69 6.07
N ILE A 235 28.07 -0.18 5.61
CA ILE A 235 27.98 0.86 4.58
C ILE A 235 27.57 2.19 5.22
N THR A 236 28.03 3.30 4.66
CA THR A 236 27.63 4.64 5.09
C THR A 236 26.67 5.23 4.07
N ILE A 237 25.52 5.70 4.56
CA ILE A 237 24.47 6.28 3.73
C ILE A 237 24.30 7.74 4.16
N SER A 238 24.54 8.66 3.22
CA SER A 238 24.50 10.11 3.44
C SER A 238 23.27 10.75 2.79
N SER A 239 23.44 11.49 1.70
CA SER A 239 22.39 12.26 1.02
C SER A 239 21.27 11.40 0.42
N ALA A 240 21.56 10.13 0.12
CA ALA A 240 20.56 9.18 -0.39
C ALA A 240 19.35 9.02 0.56
N ARG A 241 19.54 9.26 1.87
CA ARG A 241 18.49 9.16 2.91
C ARG A 241 17.31 10.10 2.68
N PHE A 242 17.55 11.32 2.21
CA PHE A 242 16.50 12.31 1.93
C PHE A 242 16.25 12.51 0.44
N ARG A 243 17.26 12.24 -0.43
CA ARG A 243 17.08 12.23 -1.88
C ARG A 243 16.07 11.18 -2.34
N CYS A 244 16.06 9.99 -1.71
CA CYS A 244 15.16 8.92 -2.11
C CYS A 244 13.67 9.30 -1.92
N PRO A 245 13.21 9.74 -0.73
CA PRO A 245 11.83 10.20 -0.55
C PRO A 245 11.47 11.48 -1.33
N GLU A 246 12.44 12.35 -1.65
CA GLU A 246 12.20 13.54 -2.49
C GLU A 246 11.63 13.18 -3.87
N TYR A 247 11.88 11.96 -4.34
CA TYR A 247 11.31 11.47 -5.59
C TYR A 247 9.77 11.48 -5.61
N LEU A 248 9.10 11.40 -4.44
CA LEU A 248 7.65 11.56 -4.33
C LEU A 248 7.18 13.01 -4.57
N PHE A 249 8.00 13.99 -4.20
CA PHE A 249 7.69 15.42 -4.27
C PHE A 249 8.16 16.05 -5.58
N LYS A 250 9.24 15.53 -6.15
CA LYS A 250 9.85 16.02 -7.40
C LYS A 250 10.22 14.88 -8.35
N PRO A 251 9.24 14.18 -8.94
CA PRO A 251 9.50 13.02 -9.81
C PRO A 251 10.40 13.32 -11.01
N LEU A 252 10.16 14.47 -11.66
CA LEU A 252 10.88 14.90 -12.85
C LEU A 252 12.33 15.27 -12.54
N GLU A 253 12.56 16.10 -11.51
CA GLU A 253 13.90 16.56 -11.15
C GLU A 253 14.79 15.42 -10.63
N MET A 254 14.22 14.44 -9.93
CA MET A 254 15.01 13.39 -9.26
C MET A 254 15.35 12.20 -10.17
N ASN A 255 14.46 11.78 -11.07
CA ASN A 255 14.65 10.57 -11.87
C ASN A 255 14.12 10.71 -13.32
N GLY A 256 13.86 11.94 -13.78
CA GLY A 256 13.47 12.24 -15.16
C GLY A 256 12.10 11.69 -15.57
N ARG A 257 11.21 11.41 -14.61
CA ARG A 257 9.87 10.89 -14.91
C ARG A 257 8.81 11.97 -14.83
N GLU A 258 8.00 12.08 -15.88
CA GLU A 258 6.83 12.95 -15.97
C GLU A 258 5.66 12.35 -15.17
N PHE A 259 5.80 12.30 -13.85
CA PHE A 259 4.71 11.98 -12.94
C PHE A 259 4.34 13.20 -12.12
N ASP A 260 3.05 13.31 -11.79
CA ASP A 260 2.58 14.23 -10.77
C ASP A 260 3.24 13.89 -9.42
N SER A 261 3.54 14.92 -8.64
CA SER A 261 4.02 14.77 -7.28
C SER A 261 2.87 14.43 -6.31
N ILE A 262 3.18 13.94 -5.11
CA ILE A 262 2.18 13.61 -4.09
C ILE A 262 1.34 14.83 -3.67
N GLN A 263 1.96 16.02 -3.64
CA GLN A 263 1.29 17.28 -3.34
C GLN A 263 0.45 17.80 -4.53
N ASP A 264 0.90 17.62 -5.77
CA ASP A 264 0.11 17.94 -6.97
C ASP A 264 -1.13 17.05 -7.02
N LEU A 265 -0.96 15.76 -6.78
CA LEU A 265 -2.04 14.78 -6.78
C LEU A 265 -3.11 15.12 -5.75
N THR A 266 -2.68 15.43 -4.51
CA THR A 266 -3.59 15.77 -3.41
C THR A 266 -4.33 17.08 -3.71
N PHE A 267 -3.61 18.11 -4.16
CA PHE A 267 -4.22 19.39 -4.51
C PHE A 267 -5.22 19.25 -5.67
N LYS A 268 -4.84 18.55 -6.74
CA LYS A 268 -5.68 18.31 -7.92
C LYS A 268 -6.98 17.59 -7.55
N SER A 269 -6.90 16.51 -6.77
CA SER A 269 -8.10 15.82 -6.28
C SER A 269 -9.05 16.73 -5.50
N ILE A 270 -8.52 17.64 -4.67
CA ILE A 270 -9.35 18.61 -3.95
C ILE A 270 -9.97 19.62 -4.92
N GLN A 271 -9.23 20.08 -5.93
CA GLN A 271 -9.70 21.04 -6.93
C GLN A 271 -10.74 20.45 -7.91
N GLU A 272 -10.74 19.13 -8.11
CA GLU A 272 -11.74 18.43 -8.92
C GLU A 272 -13.07 18.26 -8.17
N CYS A 273 -13.08 18.40 -6.84
CA CYS A 273 -14.30 18.36 -6.03
C CYS A 273 -15.09 19.68 -6.05
N ASP A 274 -16.37 19.62 -5.70
CA ASP A 274 -17.23 20.80 -5.55
C ASP A 274 -16.69 21.78 -4.49
N VAL A 275 -16.86 23.08 -4.73
CA VAL A 275 -16.28 24.14 -3.89
C VAL A 275 -16.68 24.02 -2.42
N ASP A 276 -17.92 23.60 -2.16
CA ASP A 276 -18.49 23.49 -0.81
C ASP A 276 -17.80 22.42 0.04
N VAL A 277 -17.28 21.35 -0.58
CA VAL A 277 -16.61 20.26 0.15
C VAL A 277 -15.12 20.52 0.35
N ARG A 278 -14.49 21.39 -0.46
CA ARG A 278 -13.03 21.58 -0.45
C ARG A 278 -12.48 22.00 0.90
N ARG A 279 -13.21 22.85 1.63
CA ARG A 279 -12.78 23.31 2.97
C ARG A 279 -12.61 22.12 3.91
N ASP A 280 -13.57 21.21 3.91
CA ASP A 280 -13.55 20.04 4.78
C ASP A 280 -12.46 19.05 4.32
N LEU A 281 -12.20 18.93 3.02
CA LEU A 281 -11.09 18.11 2.50
C LEU A 281 -9.71 18.65 2.91
N TYR A 282 -9.49 19.97 2.84
CA TYR A 282 -8.22 20.59 3.29
C TYR A 282 -7.97 20.40 4.79
N GLN A 283 -9.02 20.42 5.60
CA GLN A 283 -8.94 20.20 7.06
C GLN A 283 -8.76 18.72 7.43
N ASN A 284 -8.87 17.82 6.46
CA ASN A 284 -8.90 16.38 6.68
C ASN A 284 -8.10 15.66 5.59
N ILE A 285 -6.78 15.90 5.54
CA ILE A 285 -5.86 15.14 4.68
C ILE A 285 -5.30 13.98 5.50
N ILE A 286 -5.73 12.75 5.22
CA ILE A 286 -5.31 11.54 5.95
C ILE A 286 -4.20 10.85 5.17
N LEU A 287 -3.08 10.56 5.84
CA LEU A 287 -2.00 9.74 5.27
C LEU A 287 -2.22 8.25 5.59
N SER A 288 -2.15 7.41 4.55
CA SER A 288 -2.29 5.95 4.63
C SER A 288 -1.19 5.24 3.86
N GLY A 289 -0.86 4.01 4.25
CA GLY A 289 0.05 3.15 3.49
C GLY A 289 1.52 3.27 3.90
N GLY A 290 2.29 2.22 3.60
CA GLY A 290 3.65 2.04 4.12
C GLY A 290 4.66 3.07 3.63
N THR A 291 4.46 3.66 2.45
CA THR A 291 5.38 4.67 1.91
C THR A 291 5.18 6.03 2.59
N THR A 292 4.05 6.26 3.24
CA THR A 292 3.82 7.46 4.06
C THR A 292 4.44 7.37 5.47
N LEU A 293 5.20 6.30 5.75
CA LEU A 293 5.85 6.12 7.05
C LEU A 293 7.15 6.92 7.20
N PHE A 294 7.68 7.54 6.14
CA PHE A 294 8.86 8.38 6.25
C PHE A 294 8.65 9.51 7.26
N GLU A 295 9.64 9.70 8.13
CA GLU A 295 9.68 10.83 9.06
C GLU A 295 9.65 12.15 8.27
N GLY A 296 8.89 13.15 8.75
CA GLY A 296 8.79 14.47 8.11
C GLY A 296 7.84 14.57 6.92
N ILE A 297 7.25 13.46 6.45
CA ILE A 297 6.38 13.50 5.25
C ILE A 297 5.09 14.30 5.49
N GLY A 298 4.53 14.24 6.70
CA GLY A 298 3.30 14.95 7.05
C GLY A 298 3.52 16.46 7.07
N GLU A 299 4.62 16.89 7.68
CA GLU A 299 5.03 18.29 7.79
C GLU A 299 5.39 18.87 6.41
N ARG A 300 6.13 18.09 5.59
CA ARG A 300 6.45 18.50 4.22
C ARG A 300 5.18 18.62 3.37
N LEU A 301 4.30 17.62 3.40
CA LEU A 301 3.05 17.67 2.64
C LEU A 301 2.16 18.84 3.10
N LEU A 302 2.08 19.09 4.41
CA LEU A 302 1.33 20.22 4.96
C LEU A 302 1.86 21.54 4.39
N LYS A 303 3.17 21.78 4.45
CA LYS A 303 3.82 22.99 3.90
C LYS A 303 3.53 23.16 2.40
N GLU A 304 3.63 22.09 1.62
CA GLU A 304 3.37 22.12 0.18
C GLU A 304 1.89 22.47 -0.12
N ILE A 305 0.94 21.85 0.59
CA ILE A 305 -0.49 22.10 0.38
C ILE A 305 -0.90 23.49 0.89
N GLU A 306 -0.40 23.94 2.04
CA GLU A 306 -0.67 25.29 2.58
C GLU A 306 -0.21 26.40 1.64
N SER A 307 0.91 26.19 0.94
CA SER A 307 1.41 27.16 -0.05
C SER A 307 0.48 27.32 -1.27
N ARG A 308 -0.36 26.32 -1.54
CA ARG A 308 -1.27 26.25 -2.70
C ARG A 308 -2.73 26.46 -2.34
N ALA A 309 -3.11 26.19 -1.10
CA ALA A 309 -4.46 26.35 -0.60
C ALA A 309 -4.82 27.84 -0.44
N PRO A 310 -6.11 28.20 -0.56
CA PRO A 310 -6.58 29.54 -0.22
C PRO A 310 -6.21 29.91 1.23
N LYS A 311 -5.62 31.09 1.44
CA LYS A 311 -5.16 31.56 2.77
C LYS A 311 -6.24 31.62 3.85
N SER A 312 -7.51 31.61 3.46
CA SER A 312 -8.67 31.59 4.36
C SER A 312 -8.97 30.21 4.96
N ILE A 313 -8.34 29.14 4.44
CA ILE A 313 -8.60 27.75 4.84
C ILE A 313 -7.43 27.24 5.66
N THR A 314 -7.73 26.69 6.84
CA THR A 314 -6.76 25.95 7.63
C THR A 314 -6.56 24.56 7.03
N THR A 315 -5.33 24.23 6.66
CA THR A 315 -4.98 22.88 6.18
C THR A 315 -4.56 22.01 7.36
N LYS A 316 -4.91 20.72 7.33
CA LYS A 316 -4.45 19.76 8.34
C LYS A 316 -4.15 18.42 7.71
N VAL A 317 -2.93 17.95 7.94
CA VAL A 317 -2.47 16.61 7.58
C VAL A 317 -2.48 15.73 8.83
N ILE A 318 -3.09 14.56 8.73
CA ILE A 318 -3.29 13.59 9.81
C ILE A 318 -2.50 12.34 9.47
N ALA A 319 -1.44 12.09 10.24
CA ALA A 319 -0.59 10.92 10.09
C ALA A 319 -0.69 10.05 11.36
N SER A 320 -1.56 9.03 11.33
CA SER A 320 -1.64 8.07 12.45
C SER A 320 -0.33 7.27 12.55
N PRO A 321 0.19 6.97 13.75
CA PRO A 321 1.34 6.07 13.91
C PRO A 321 1.11 4.69 13.26
N GLU A 322 -0.11 4.17 13.41
CA GLU A 322 -0.52 2.85 12.87
C GLU A 322 -0.99 2.91 11.41
N ARG A 323 -0.68 3.99 10.67
CA ARG A 323 -1.13 4.19 9.28
C ARG A 323 -0.66 3.12 8.28
N ARG A 324 0.32 2.30 8.67
CA ARG A 324 0.70 1.07 7.94
C ARG A 324 -0.46 0.08 7.83
N PHE A 325 -1.32 0.05 8.85
CA PHE A 325 -2.45 -0.86 9.01
C PHE A 325 -3.81 -0.14 8.95
N ALA A 326 -3.85 1.18 8.70
CA ALA A 326 -5.07 1.98 8.64
C ALA A 326 -6.20 1.32 7.84
N VAL A 327 -5.91 0.85 6.62
CA VAL A 327 -6.88 0.12 5.78
C VAL A 327 -7.47 -1.09 6.52
N TRP A 328 -6.62 -1.90 7.15
CA TRP A 328 -7.05 -3.13 7.82
C TRP A 328 -7.82 -2.81 9.12
N ILE A 329 -7.35 -1.85 9.92
CA ILE A 329 -8.02 -1.38 11.14
C ILE A 329 -9.40 -0.80 10.80
N GLY A 330 -9.50 -0.04 9.72
CA GLY A 330 -10.77 0.47 9.20
C GLY A 330 -11.72 -0.64 8.80
N GLY A 331 -11.21 -1.70 8.17
CA GLY A 331 -11.99 -2.90 7.85
C GLY A 331 -12.49 -3.63 9.10
N SER A 332 -11.61 -3.86 10.08
CA SER A 332 -11.93 -4.47 11.38
C SER A 332 -12.99 -3.67 12.14
N THR A 333 -12.88 -2.33 12.12
CA THR A 333 -13.85 -1.42 12.73
C THR A 333 -15.19 -1.47 12.01
N LEU A 334 -15.18 -1.37 10.67
CA LEU A 334 -16.38 -1.35 9.84
C LEU A 334 -17.21 -2.63 10.01
N THR A 335 -16.57 -3.80 9.99
CA THR A 335 -17.27 -5.09 10.14
C THR A 335 -17.79 -5.33 11.57
N SER A 336 -17.23 -4.65 12.56
CA SER A 336 -17.68 -4.72 13.96
C SER A 336 -18.91 -3.85 14.25
N LEU A 337 -19.35 -3.01 13.29
CA LEU A 337 -20.56 -2.19 13.44
C LEU A 337 -21.81 -3.05 13.30
N SER A 338 -22.78 -2.86 14.19
CA SER A 338 -24.07 -3.59 14.13
C SER A 338 -24.84 -3.33 12.83
N THR A 339 -24.68 -2.15 12.24
CA THR A 339 -25.30 -1.77 10.96
C THR A 339 -24.70 -2.49 9.75
N PHE A 340 -23.47 -3.00 9.88
CA PHE A 340 -22.75 -3.64 8.77
C PHE A 340 -23.35 -4.99 8.37
N ALA A 341 -24.08 -5.66 9.27
CA ALA A 341 -24.71 -6.94 8.98
C ALA A 341 -25.60 -6.92 7.72
N SER A 342 -26.20 -5.76 7.40
CA SER A 342 -27.04 -5.57 6.22
C SER A 342 -26.28 -5.33 4.90
N MET A 343 -24.98 -5.04 4.97
CA MET A 343 -24.13 -4.71 3.81
C MET A 343 -23.52 -5.94 3.16
N TRP A 344 -23.46 -7.07 3.86
CA TRP A 344 -22.95 -8.32 3.33
C TRP A 344 -23.69 -8.74 2.05
N ILE A 345 -22.93 -9.22 1.08
CA ILE A 345 -23.45 -10.02 -0.04
C ILE A 345 -23.51 -11.44 0.48
N THR A 346 -24.69 -12.03 0.56
CA THR A 346 -24.86 -13.43 0.98
C THR A 346 -24.62 -14.36 -0.21
N LYS A 347 -24.36 -15.64 0.08
CA LYS A 347 -24.33 -16.67 -0.96
C LYS A 347 -25.63 -16.72 -1.77
N GLU A 348 -26.78 -16.52 -1.11
CA GLU A 348 -28.09 -16.44 -1.77
C GLU A 348 -28.17 -15.28 -2.77
N ASP A 349 -27.71 -14.08 -2.36
CA ASP A 349 -27.68 -12.92 -3.27
C ASP A 349 -26.83 -13.21 -4.52
N TYR A 350 -25.69 -13.88 -4.33
CA TYR A 350 -24.78 -14.27 -5.41
C TYR A 350 -25.40 -15.31 -6.34
N ASP A 351 -26.04 -16.35 -5.81
CA ASP A 351 -26.64 -17.40 -6.62
C ASP A 351 -27.83 -16.86 -7.47
N GLU A 352 -28.53 -15.83 -6.99
CA GLU A 352 -29.61 -15.16 -7.73
C GLU A 352 -29.12 -14.17 -8.80
N HIS A 353 -28.10 -13.36 -8.49
CA HIS A 353 -27.70 -12.21 -9.31
C HIS A 353 -26.32 -12.37 -9.99
N GLY A 354 -25.61 -13.44 -9.67
CA GLY A 354 -24.22 -13.68 -10.06
C GLY A 354 -23.25 -12.65 -9.48
N ALA A 355 -22.04 -12.62 -10.03
CA ALA A 355 -20.97 -11.73 -9.57
C ALA A 355 -21.29 -10.23 -9.69
N THR A 356 -22.28 -9.84 -10.50
CA THR A 356 -22.64 -8.43 -10.71
C THR A 356 -23.26 -7.76 -9.49
N ILE A 357 -23.74 -8.55 -8.52
CA ILE A 357 -24.31 -8.04 -7.25
C ILE A 357 -23.35 -7.13 -6.48
N VAL A 358 -22.05 -7.38 -6.62
CA VAL A 358 -21.01 -6.59 -5.95
C VAL A 358 -21.06 -5.11 -6.32
N HIS A 359 -21.49 -4.76 -7.52
CA HIS A 359 -21.60 -3.36 -7.94
C HIS A 359 -22.84 -2.64 -7.39
N ARG A 360 -23.80 -3.38 -6.83
CA ARG A 360 -25.00 -2.83 -6.20
C ARG A 360 -24.81 -2.64 -4.70
N LYS A 361 -24.18 -3.61 -4.03
CA LYS A 361 -24.00 -3.62 -2.57
C LYS A 361 -22.70 -2.97 -2.09
N CYS A 362 -21.63 -2.98 -2.90
CA CYS A 362 -20.32 -2.42 -2.56
C CYS A 362 -20.03 -1.17 -3.41
N VAL A 363 -20.60 -0.03 -3.00
CA VAL A 363 -20.47 1.28 -3.68
C VAL A 363 -19.46 2.17 -2.97
#